data_AF-A0A6A9TKL8-F1
#
_entry.id   AF-A0A6A9TKL8-F1
#
_cell.length_a   1.000
_cell.length_b   1.000
_cell.length_c   1.000
_cell.angle_alpha   90.00
_cell.angle_beta   90.00
_cell.angle_gamma   90.00
#
_symmetry.space_group_name_H-M   'P 1'
#
loop_
_entity.id
_entity.type
_entity.pdbx_description
1 polymer ?
#
loop_
_entity_poly.entity_id
_entity_poly.type
_entity_poly.pdbx_seq_one_letter_code
_entity_poly.pdbx_strand_id
1 'polypeptide(L)'
;MLEGLPFLPAGTTLPPAPYLVAVLLAAGGVGVGFRRRRPGIDAASVLALAPWMVLGSAAHVLYVVGALPRAVAPLAGSPTVYLTVAVLAGATWLLAEALAAGEHGADGRRRVP
;
A
#
# COMPACT_ATOMS: atom_id res chain seq x y z
N MET A 1 9.50 -4.70 24.83
CA MET A 1 9.34 -3.57 25.77
C MET A 1 8.51 -2.46 25.12
N LEU A 2 7.24 -2.71 24.77
CA LEU A 2 6.29 -1.68 24.31
C LEU A 2 4.94 -1.83 25.06
N GLU A 3 4.99 -2.30 26.31
CA GLU A 3 3.85 -2.50 27.23
C GLU A 3 3.36 -1.18 27.86
N GLY A 4 3.55 -0.03 27.19
CA GLY A 4 3.52 1.27 27.87
C GLY A 4 2.86 2.41 27.11
N LEU A 5 2.09 2.14 26.06
CA LEU A 5 1.29 3.18 25.41
C LEU A 5 -0.19 2.99 25.78
N PRO A 6 -0.72 3.74 26.77
CA PRO A 6 -2.04 3.52 27.38
C PRO A 6 -3.25 3.75 26.43
N PHE A 7 -3.00 3.94 25.15
CA PHE A 7 -3.97 4.28 24.10
C PHE A 7 -4.01 3.27 22.94
N LEU A 8 -3.16 2.23 22.94
CA LEU A 8 -3.23 1.20 21.91
C LEU A 8 -4.08 0.00 22.37
N PRO A 9 -5.02 -0.49 21.54
CA PRO A 9 -5.73 -1.72 21.82
C PRO A 9 -4.77 -2.88 22.05
N ALA A 10 -5.15 -3.79 22.95
CA ALA A 10 -4.45 -5.05 23.14
C ALA A 10 -4.30 -5.79 21.80
N GLY A 11 -3.09 -6.27 21.48
CA GLY A 11 -2.79 -6.93 20.21
C GLY A 11 -2.18 -6.03 19.13
N THR A 12 -1.83 -4.77 19.44
CA THR A 12 -1.04 -3.95 18.52
C THR A 12 0.39 -4.47 18.42
N THR A 13 0.75 -4.96 17.24
CA THR A 13 2.09 -5.45 16.91
C THR A 13 2.80 -4.40 16.07
N LEU A 14 3.37 -3.38 16.74
CA LEU A 14 4.22 -2.42 16.05
C LEU A 14 5.48 -3.13 15.53
N PRO A 15 5.80 -2.98 14.23
CA PRO A 15 6.95 -3.62 13.64
C PRO A 15 8.23 -2.96 14.18
N PRO A 16 9.38 -3.64 14.09
CA PRO A 16 10.66 -3.04 14.45
C PRO A 16 10.84 -1.68 13.76
N ALA A 17 11.47 -0.72 14.45
CA ALA A 17 11.68 0.65 13.99
C ALA A 17 12.05 0.80 12.49
N PRO A 18 12.99 0.02 11.91
CA PRO A 18 13.34 0.16 10.49
C PRO A 18 12.16 -0.12 9.55
N TYR A 19 11.34 -1.15 9.84
CA TYR A 19 10.15 -1.46 9.06
C TYR A 19 9.09 -0.37 9.19
N LEU A 20 8.91 0.16 10.39
CA LEU A 20 7.96 1.24 10.63
C LEU A 20 8.31 2.49 9.81
N VAL A 21 9.57 2.93 9.88
CA VAL A 21 10.05 4.09 9.11
C VAL A 21 9.88 3.86 7.62
N ALA A 22 10.25 2.67 7.11
CA ALA A 22 10.09 2.33 5.71
C ALA A 22 8.62 2.40 5.25
N VAL A 23 7.69 1.79 6.00
CA VAL A 23 6.26 1.80 5.68
C VAL A 23 5.69 3.22 5.72
N LEU A 24 6.07 4.04 6.70
CA LEU A 24 5.62 5.43 6.80
C LEU A 24 6.14 6.30 5.65
N LEU A 25 7.41 6.16 5.27
CA LEU A 25 7.96 6.87 4.12
C LEU A 25 7.26 6.46 2.82
N ALA A 26 7.01 5.17 2.64
CA ALA A 26 6.30 4.67 1.47
C ALA A 26 4.85 5.17 1.41
N ALA A 27 4.14 5.15 2.54
CA ALA A 27 2.79 5.70 2.66
C ALA A 27 2.76 7.20 2.38
N GLY A 28 3.72 7.95 2.92
CA GLY A 28 3.91 9.37 2.63
C GLY A 28 4.16 9.64 1.15
N GLY A 29 5.02 8.83 0.50
CA GLY A 29 5.30 8.94 -0.92
C GLY A 29 4.08 8.71 -1.81
N VAL A 30 3.31 7.66 -1.54
CA VAL A 30 2.03 7.38 -2.24
C VAL A 30 1.03 8.52 -2.01
N GLY A 31 0.89 8.98 -0.76
CA GLY A 31 0.00 10.09 -0.41
C GLY A 31 0.37 11.38 -1.14
N VAL A 32 1.66 11.72 -1.23
CA VAL A 32 2.14 12.87 -2.01
C VAL A 32 1.87 12.67 -3.50
N GLY A 33 2.07 11.46 -4.04
CA GLY A 33 1.76 11.11 -5.43
C GLY A 33 0.29 11.38 -5.78
N PHE A 34 -0.63 10.87 -4.96
CA PHE A 34 -2.06 11.13 -5.13
C PHE A 34 -2.43 12.61 -4.95
N ARG A 35 -1.84 13.32 -3.99
CA ARG A 35 -2.09 14.77 -3.82
C ARG A 35 -1.68 15.58 -5.04
N ARG A 36 -0.61 15.17 -5.74
CA ARG A 36 -0.11 15.85 -6.93
C ARG A 36 -0.92 15.53 -8.18
N ARG A 37 -1.35 14.28 -8.36
CA ARG A 37 -2.07 13.84 -9.57
C ARG A 37 -3.59 13.97 -9.49
N ARG A 38 -4.14 13.99 -8.25
CA ARG A 38 -5.58 14.03 -7.97
C ARG A 38 -6.36 13.05 -8.85
N PRO A 39 -6.06 11.75 -8.75
CA PRO A 39 -6.75 10.74 -9.56
C PRO A 39 -8.26 10.81 -9.31
N GLY A 40 -9.05 10.66 -10.38
CA GLY A 40 -10.49 10.55 -10.26
C GLY A 40 -10.84 9.23 -9.56
N ILE A 41 -11.71 9.30 -8.55
CA ILE A 41 -12.25 8.09 -7.89
C ILE A 41 -13.59 7.77 -8.56
N ASP A 42 -13.64 6.64 -9.25
CA ASP A 42 -14.86 6.10 -9.85
C ASP A 42 -15.21 4.71 -9.29
N ALA A 43 -16.35 4.16 -9.71
CA ALA A 43 -16.82 2.85 -9.25
C ALA A 43 -15.83 1.73 -9.61
N ALA A 44 -15.19 1.82 -10.78
CA ALA A 44 -14.19 0.85 -11.22
C ALA A 44 -12.95 0.87 -10.31
N SER A 45 -12.49 2.06 -9.91
CA SER A 45 -11.39 2.25 -8.98
C SER A 45 -11.68 1.63 -7.62
N VAL A 46 -12.90 1.81 -7.09
CA VAL A 46 -13.31 1.20 -5.82
C VAL A 46 -13.34 -0.33 -5.95
N LEU A 47 -13.89 -0.87 -7.04
CA LEU A 47 -13.92 -2.31 -7.28
C LEU A 47 -12.51 -2.89 -7.43
N ALA A 48 -11.59 -2.15 -8.03
CA ALA A 48 -10.18 -2.54 -8.15
C ALA A 48 -9.45 -2.62 -6.80
N LEU A 49 -10.01 -2.08 -5.71
CA LEU A 49 -9.48 -2.25 -4.34
C LEU A 49 -9.86 -3.59 -3.70
N ALA A 50 -10.89 -4.28 -4.20
CA ALA A 50 -11.33 -5.57 -3.68
C ALA A 50 -10.21 -6.63 -3.61
N PRO A 51 -9.42 -6.88 -4.68
CA PRO A 51 -8.31 -7.85 -4.60
C PRO A 51 -7.25 -7.46 -3.56
N TRP A 52 -7.01 -6.16 -3.34
CA TRP A 52 -6.08 -5.69 -2.33
C TRP A 52 -6.57 -5.97 -0.91
N MET A 53 -7.87 -5.81 -0.66
CA MET A 53 -8.46 -6.20 0.63
C MET A 53 -8.28 -7.70 0.91
N VAL A 54 -8.56 -8.54 -0.10
CA VAL A 54 -8.35 -10.00 0.01
C VAL A 54 -6.89 -10.34 0.28
N LEU A 55 -5.96 -9.70 -0.45
CA LEU A 55 -4.52 -9.88 -0.23
C LEU A 55 -4.11 -9.51 1.20
N GLY A 56 -4.58 -8.38 1.71
CA GLY A 56 -4.30 -7.95 3.08
C GLY A 56 -4.85 -8.91 4.13
N SER A 57 -6.09 -9.37 3.96
CA SER A 57 -6.69 -10.39 4.83
C SER A 57 -5.89 -11.69 4.81
N ALA A 58 -5.53 -12.21 3.63
CA ALA A 58 -4.74 -13.43 3.50
C ALA A 58 -3.36 -13.28 4.15
N ALA A 59 -2.66 -12.17 3.91
CA ALA A 59 -1.37 -11.89 4.53
C ALA A 59 -1.46 -11.83 6.06
N HIS A 60 -2.50 -11.17 6.59
CA HIS A 60 -2.71 -11.10 8.04
C HIS A 60 -3.04 -12.47 8.65
N VAL A 61 -3.84 -13.29 7.96
CA VAL A 61 -4.12 -14.67 8.40
C VAL A 61 -2.81 -15.48 8.46
N LEU A 62 -1.96 -15.39 7.43
CA LEU A 62 -0.65 -16.06 7.44
C LEU A 62 0.26 -15.57 8.56
N TYR A 63 0.18 -14.29 8.94
CA TYR A 63 0.87 -13.75 10.11
C TYR A 63 0.37 -14.38 11.40
N VAL A 64 -0.95 -14.42 11.59
CA VAL A 64 -1.59 -14.98 12.79
C VAL A 64 -1.25 -16.45 12.98
N VAL A 65 -1.26 -17.25 11.92
CA VAL A 65 -0.91 -18.69 11.99
C VAL A 65 0.61 -18.95 11.97
N GLY A 66 1.44 -17.91 11.93
CA GLY A 66 2.90 -18.03 11.94
C GLY A 66 3.50 -18.62 10.66
N ALA A 67 2.79 -18.55 9.53
CA ALA A 67 3.21 -19.13 8.26
C ALA A 67 4.07 -18.18 7.39
N LEU A 68 4.30 -16.95 7.82
CA LEU A 68 5.13 -15.99 7.09
C LEU A 68 6.63 -16.14 7.42
N PRO A 69 7.53 -15.99 6.43
CA PRO A 69 8.95 -15.85 6.70
C PRO A 69 9.24 -14.67 7.63
N ARG A 70 10.23 -14.84 8.52
CA ARG A 70 10.59 -13.83 9.54
C ARG A 70 10.85 -12.43 8.98
N ALA A 71 11.36 -12.33 7.76
CA ALA A 71 11.69 -11.06 7.12
C ALA A 71 10.44 -10.25 6.69
N VAL A 72 9.31 -10.91 6.41
CA VAL A 72 8.09 -10.25 5.93
C VAL A 72 6.96 -10.26 6.96
N ALA A 73 7.03 -11.13 7.98
CA ALA A 73 6.07 -11.19 9.06
C ALA A 73 5.75 -9.81 9.70
N PRO A 74 6.73 -8.92 9.97
CA PRO A 74 6.43 -7.60 10.54
C PRO A 74 5.53 -6.72 9.66
N LEU A 75 5.50 -6.94 8.34
CA LEU A 75 4.68 -6.15 7.41
C LEU A 75 3.21 -6.58 7.38
N ALA A 76 2.89 -7.75 7.93
CA ALA A 76 1.56 -8.34 7.95
C ALA A 76 0.90 -8.33 9.35
N GLY A 77 1.57 -7.80 10.36
CA GLY A 77 1.01 -7.56 11.69
C GLY A 77 0.00 -6.40 11.70
N SER A 78 -0.83 -6.34 12.75
CA SER A 78 -1.77 -5.22 12.94
C SER A 78 -1.10 -4.09 13.74
N PRO A 79 -1.19 -2.81 13.33
CA PRO A 79 -1.94 -2.26 12.19
C PRO A 79 -1.15 -2.18 10.86
N THR A 80 0.11 -2.64 10.84
CA THR A 80 1.04 -2.46 9.71
C THR A 80 0.55 -3.05 8.39
N VAL A 81 -0.24 -4.13 8.40
CA VAL A 81 -0.78 -4.75 7.20
C VAL A 81 -1.63 -3.79 6.38
N TYR A 82 -2.42 -2.95 7.04
CA TYR A 82 -3.21 -1.90 6.37
C TYR A 82 -2.27 -0.89 5.68
N LEU A 83 -1.21 -0.51 6.40
CA LEU A 83 -0.02 0.21 5.93
C LEU A 83 0.48 -0.28 4.57
N THR A 84 1.01 -1.50 4.64
CA THR A 84 1.69 -2.19 3.56
C THR A 84 0.79 -2.34 2.34
N VAL A 85 -0.45 -2.83 2.54
CA VAL A 85 -1.38 -3.10 1.44
C VAL A 85 -1.84 -1.82 0.77
N ALA A 86 -2.13 -0.76 1.53
CA ALA A 86 -2.49 0.54 0.98
C ALA A 86 -1.34 1.13 0.14
N VAL A 87 -0.10 1.00 0.61
CA VAL A 87 1.09 1.41 -0.14
C VAL A 87 1.20 0.65 -1.45
N LEU A 88 1.08 -0.68 -1.43
CA LEU A 88 1.18 -1.50 -2.64
C LEU A 88 0.07 -1.16 -3.64
N ALA A 89 -1.16 -1.06 -3.17
CA ALA A 89 -2.31 -0.68 -4.01
C ALA A 89 -2.10 0.70 -4.64
N GLY A 90 -1.75 1.69 -3.82
CA GLY A 90 -1.58 3.07 -4.30
C GLY A 90 -0.36 3.26 -5.20
N ALA A 91 0.76 2.58 -4.93
CA ALA A 91 1.92 2.59 -5.81
C ALA A 91 1.60 1.95 -7.17
N THR A 92 0.87 0.84 -7.17
CA THR A 92 0.43 0.16 -8.40
C THR A 92 -0.48 1.07 -9.23
N TRP A 93 -1.41 1.76 -8.57
CA TRP A 93 -2.26 2.75 -9.23
C TRP A 93 -1.44 3.87 -9.87
N LEU A 94 -0.57 4.53 -9.10
CA LEU A 94 0.28 5.62 -9.60
C LEU A 94 1.17 5.19 -10.77
N LEU A 95 1.65 3.94 -10.75
CA LEU A 95 2.41 3.35 -11.85
C LEU A 95 1.52 3.17 -13.09
N ALA A 96 0.32 2.59 -12.94
CA ALA A 96 -0.61 2.42 -14.05
C ALA A 96 -0.95 3.75 -14.73
N GLU A 97 -1.19 4.81 -13.95
CA GLU A 97 -1.40 6.16 -14.50
C GLU A 97 -0.18 6.71 -15.24
N ALA A 98 1.02 6.48 -14.72
CA ALA A 98 2.24 6.94 -15.36
C ALA A 98 2.46 6.25 -16.72
N LEU A 99 2.17 4.95 -16.78
CA LEU A 99 2.25 4.16 -18.01
C LEU A 99 1.20 4.63 -19.02
N ALA A 100 -0.06 4.80 -18.59
CA ALA A 100 -1.14 5.29 -19.45
C ALA A 100 -0.83 6.69 -20.02
N ALA A 101 -0.28 7.60 -19.23
CA ALA A 101 0.12 8.92 -19.71
C ALA A 101 1.25 8.86 -20.76
N GLY A 102 2.18 7.89 -20.62
CA GLY A 102 3.26 7.66 -21.58
C GLY A 102 2.77 7.17 -22.94
N GLU A 103 1.76 6.29 -22.96
CA GLU A 103 1.17 5.76 -24.20
C GLU A 103 0.46 6.86 -25.00
N HIS A 104 -0.31 7.73 -24.34
CA HIS A 104 -1.01 8.84 -25.00
C HIS A 104 -0.03 9.86 -25.62
N GLY A 105 1.10 10.12 -24.97
CA GLY A 105 2.16 11.00 -25.52
C GLY A 105 2.99 10.36 -26.63
N ALA A 106 3.01 9.03 -26.75
CA ALA A 106 3.66 8.32 -27.84
C ALA A 106 2.76 8.26 -29.09
N ASP A 107 1.45 8.07 -28.93
CA ASP A 107 0.50 8.10 -30.06
C ASP A 107 0.40 9.51 -30.67
N GLY A 108 0.32 10.56 -29.84
CA GLY A 108 0.23 11.95 -30.31
C GLY A 108 1.44 12.41 -31.15
N ARG A 109 2.64 11.87 -30.91
CA ARG A 109 3.85 12.17 -31.71
C ARG A 109 3.92 11.43 -33.04
N ARG A 110 3.20 10.31 -33.21
CA ARG A 110 3.19 9.54 -34.47
C ARG A 110 2.18 10.08 -35.50
N ARG A 111 1.31 11.01 -35.11
CA ARG A 111 0.28 11.58 -35.99
C ARG A 111 0.65 12.91 -36.64
N VAL A 112 1.90 13.35 -36.54
CA VAL A 112 2.37 14.55 -37.25
C VAL A 112 2.95 14.11 -38.60
N PRO A 113 2.33 14.51 -39.74
CA PRO A 113 2.78 14.17 -41.09
C PRO A 113 4.06 14.90 -41.51
#